data_AF-S5ZE63-F1
#
_entry.id   AF-S5ZE63-F1
#
_cell.length_a   1.000
_cell.length_b   1.000
_cell.length_c   1.000
_cell.angle_alpha   90.00
_cell.angle_beta   90.00
_cell.angle_gamma   90.00
#
_symmetry.space_group_name_H-M   'P 1'
#
loop_
_entity.id
_entity.type
_entity.pdbx_description
1 polymer ?
#
loop_
_entity_poly.entity_id
_entity_poly.type
_entity_poly.pdbx_seq_one_letter_code
_entity_poly.pdbx_strand_id
1 'polypeptide(L)'
;MQKDVFCTPICPFHAFTCYKNALIYRKTKRGLEAFCTWTGEPCIGWKCQFAGCSKHALLPDGTCKFKLEKISGKKEEEEEFSIEEEAKVYEKQVYGKIKDKLKKLGARIDDIE
;
A
#
# COMPACT_ATOMS: atom_id res chain seq x y z
N MET A 1 -15.28 1.67 -4.10
CA MET A 1 -15.36 2.39 -2.82
C MET A 1 -14.28 3.46 -2.86
N GLN A 2 -14.64 4.74 -3.06
CA GLN A 2 -13.67 5.83 -3.07
C GLN A 2 -12.97 5.81 -1.70
N LYS A 3 -11.68 5.46 -1.67
CA LYS A 3 -10.93 5.42 -0.42
C LYS A 3 -10.54 6.86 -0.11
N ASP A 4 -11.30 7.49 0.78
CA ASP A 4 -10.92 8.79 1.31
C ASP A 4 -9.55 8.67 1.98
N VAL A 5 -8.56 9.30 1.35
CA VAL A 5 -7.14 9.32 1.77
C VAL A 5 -6.95 10.17 3.02
N PHE A 6 -7.92 11.03 3.31
CA PHE A 6 -7.92 11.93 4.45
C PHE A 6 -7.89 11.19 5.78
N CYS A 7 -7.26 11.81 6.77
CA CYS A 7 -7.25 11.32 8.13
C CYS A 7 -8.59 11.62 8.81
N THR A 8 -9.29 10.57 9.20
CA THR A 8 -10.60 10.62 9.83
C THR A 8 -10.49 10.18 11.29
N PRO A 9 -11.35 10.69 12.18
CA PRO A 9 -11.34 10.27 13.59
C PRO A 9 -11.65 8.78 13.73
N ILE A 10 -12.51 8.25 12.86
CA ILE A 10 -12.71 6.81 12.70
C ILE A 10 -11.65 6.32 11.72
N CYS A 11 -10.45 6.11 12.25
CA CYS A 11 -9.32 5.62 11.47
C CYS A 11 -9.27 4.08 11.53
N PRO A 12 -9.12 3.36 10.40
CA PRO A 12 -8.94 1.90 10.41
C PRO A 12 -7.74 1.44 11.24
N PHE A 13 -6.73 2.31 11.39
CA PHE A 13 -5.52 2.02 12.17
C PHE A 13 -5.65 2.42 13.64
N HIS A 14 -6.80 2.96 14.08
CA HIS A 14 -7.04 3.48 15.43
C HIS A 14 -5.95 4.43 15.95
N ALA A 15 -5.28 5.14 15.03
CA ALA A 15 -4.13 5.99 15.33
C ALA A 15 -4.47 7.48 15.42
N PHE A 16 -5.72 7.87 15.15
CA PHE A 16 -6.14 9.27 15.25
C PHE A 16 -6.20 9.69 16.72
N THR A 17 -5.51 10.78 17.04
CA THR A 17 -5.42 11.31 18.40
C THR A 17 -5.86 12.77 18.43
N CYS A 18 -6.41 13.19 19.56
CA CYS A 18 -6.72 14.58 19.83
C CYS A 18 -5.81 15.06 20.95
N TYR A 19 -4.93 16.03 20.69
CA TYR A 19 -4.00 16.55 21.70
C TYR A 19 -4.71 17.20 22.90
N LYS A 20 -5.95 17.66 22.71
CA LYS A 20 -6.80 18.22 23.77
C LYS A 20 -7.56 17.16 24.57
N ASN A 21 -7.40 15.87 24.24
CA ASN A 21 -8.12 14.75 24.85
C ASN A 21 -9.65 14.93 24.92
N ALA A 22 -10.21 15.69 23.98
CA ALA A 22 -11.64 16.00 23.92
C ALA A 22 -12.43 15.06 22.99
N LEU A 23 -11.76 14.08 22.37
CA LEU A 23 -12.37 13.15 21.44
C LEU A 23 -13.02 11.98 22.19
N ILE A 24 -14.31 11.78 21.97
CA ILE A 24 -15.06 10.62 22.47
C ILE A 24 -15.76 9.91 21.32
N TYR A 25 -15.93 8.60 21.43
CA TYR A 25 -16.69 7.80 20.48
C TYR A 25 -18.03 7.42 21.09
N ARG A 26 -19.13 7.76 20.42
CA ARG A 26 -20.49 7.39 20.82
C ARG A 26 -21.04 6.38 19.82
N LYS A 27 -21.64 5.30 20.33
CA LYS A 27 -22.40 4.37 19.49
C LYS A 27 -23.82 4.92 19.34
N THR A 28 -24.24 5.18 18.12
CA THR A 28 -25.63 5.56 17.80
C THR A 28 -26.28 4.47 16.94
N LYS A 29 -27.58 4.58 16.69
CA LYS A 29 -28.30 3.64 15.80
C LYS A 29 -27.74 3.61 14.37
N ARG A 30 -26.99 4.66 13.97
CA ARG A 30 -26.39 4.82 12.63
C ARG A 30 -24.95 4.34 12.56
N GLY A 31 -24.30 4.05 13.69
CA GLY A 31 -22.92 3.55 13.73
C GLY A 31 -22.09 4.16 14.86
N LEU A 32 -20.76 4.06 14.74
CA LEU A 32 -19.82 4.71 15.64
C LEU A 32 -19.62 6.16 15.17
N GLU A 33 -19.93 7.14 16.01
CA GLU A 33 -19.75 8.56 15.72
C GLU A 33 -18.68 9.17 16.65
N ALA A 34 -17.78 9.96 16.05
CA ALA A 34 -16.75 10.68 16.78
C ALA A 34 -17.25 12.07 17.18
N PHE A 35 -17.16 12.40 18.46
CA PHE A 35 -17.71 13.61 19.04
C PHE A 35 -16.67 14.36 19.86
N CYS A 36 -16.72 15.69 19.85
CA CYS A 36 -15.84 16.55 20.62
C CYS A 36 -16.56 17.02 21.89
N THR A 37 -16.04 16.68 23.07
CA THR A 37 -16.60 17.13 24.35
C THR A 37 -16.39 18.61 24.61
N TRP A 38 -15.42 19.24 23.92
CA TRP A 38 -15.10 20.65 24.13
C TRP A 38 -16.07 21.59 23.40
N THR A 39 -16.34 21.33 22.13
CA THR A 39 -17.30 22.13 21.34
C THR A 39 -18.72 21.61 21.44
N GLY A 40 -18.91 20.35 21.85
CA GLY A 40 -20.23 19.73 21.82
C GLY A 40 -20.71 19.39 20.41
N GLU A 41 -19.79 19.25 19.46
CA GLU A 41 -20.08 19.01 18.04
C GLU A 41 -19.39 17.73 17.53
N PRO A 42 -19.87 17.15 16.39
CA PRO A 42 -19.16 16.06 15.73
C PRO A 42 -17.72 16.45 15.36
N CYS A 43 -16.81 15.49 15.47
CA CYS A 43 -15.39 15.74 15.20
C CYS A 43 -15.14 15.99 13.71
N ILE A 44 -14.51 17.13 13.39
CA ILE A 44 -14.15 17.53 12.01
C ILE A 44 -12.88 16.84 11.45
N GLY A 45 -12.26 15.93 12.21
CA GLY A 45 -11.08 15.17 11.79
C GLY A 45 -9.81 16.02 11.62
N TRP A 46 -9.08 15.79 10.52
CA TRP A 46 -7.78 16.45 10.24
C TRP A 46 -7.81 17.97 10.20
N LYS A 47 -8.98 18.59 9.96
CA LYS A 47 -9.14 20.05 9.95
C LYS A 47 -9.02 20.68 11.34
N CYS A 48 -9.10 19.88 12.40
CA CYS A 48 -8.95 20.37 13.76
C CYS A 48 -7.47 20.69 14.06
N GLN A 49 -7.20 21.85 14.64
CA GLN A 49 -5.84 22.24 15.08
C GLN A 49 -5.23 21.24 16.08
N PHE A 50 -6.08 20.53 16.83
CA PHE A 50 -5.65 19.53 17.81
C PHE A 50 -5.64 18.11 17.24
N ALA A 51 -5.84 17.92 15.94
CA ALA A 51 -5.76 16.62 15.30
C ALA A 51 -4.30 16.15 15.21
N GLY A 52 -4.08 14.89 15.57
CA GLY A 52 -2.79 14.23 15.49
C GLY A 52 -2.95 12.77 15.07
N CYS A 53 -1.81 12.15 14.79
CA CYS A 53 -1.71 10.72 14.57
C CYS A 53 -0.63 10.16 15.48
N SER A 54 -0.96 9.18 16.33
CA SER A 54 0.01 8.53 17.23
C SER A 54 1.16 7.86 16.49
N LYS A 55 0.93 7.46 15.23
CA LYS A 55 1.93 6.87 14.34
C LYS A 55 2.63 7.89 13.44
N HIS A 56 2.45 9.19 13.67
CA HIS A 56 3.05 10.27 12.88
C HIS A 56 2.78 10.18 11.36
N ALA A 57 1.64 9.60 10.98
CA ALA A 57 1.27 9.38 9.58
C ALA A 57 0.30 10.44 9.02
N LEU A 58 0.03 11.52 9.77
CA LEU A 58 -0.78 12.65 9.32
C LEU A 58 0.12 13.66 8.62
N LEU A 59 -0.12 13.87 7.33
CA LEU A 59 0.58 14.87 6.52
C LEU A 59 -0.07 16.26 6.70
N PRO A 60 0.68 17.36 6.45
CA PRO A 60 0.15 18.72 6.55
C PRO A 60 -1.04 18.99 5.63
N ASP A 61 -1.14 18.26 4.51
CA ASP A 61 -2.27 18.32 3.58
C ASP A 61 -3.54 17.62 4.11
N GLY A 62 -3.48 17.02 5.31
CA GLY A 62 -4.59 16.28 5.93
C GLY A 62 -4.72 14.82 5.47
N THR A 63 -3.81 14.36 4.61
CA THR A 63 -3.76 12.99 4.09
C THR A 63 -3.04 12.04 5.05
N CYS A 64 -3.39 10.75 4.99
CA CYS A 64 -2.76 9.71 5.80
C CYS A 64 -1.74 8.91 4.98
N LYS A 65 -0.47 8.92 5.40
CA LYS A 65 0.64 8.19 4.74
C LYS A 65 0.35 6.70 4.56
N PHE A 66 -0.17 6.02 5.59
CA PHE A 66 -0.52 4.59 5.48
C PHE A 66 -1.67 4.32 4.52
N LYS A 67 -2.64 5.24 4.39
CA LYS A 67 -3.71 5.09 3.40
C LYS A 67 -3.16 5.29 1.99
N LEU A 68 -2.25 6.24 1.81
CA LEU A 68 -1.54 6.46 0.55
C LEU A 68 -0.73 5.22 0.14
N GLU A 69 0.10 4.69 1.03
CA GLU A 69 0.92 3.48 0.79
C GLU A 69 0.06 2.27 0.43
N LYS A 70 -1.09 2.08 1.09
CA LYS A 70 -2.02 0.98 0.78
C LYS A 70 -2.73 1.16 -0.57
N ILE A 71 -2.79 2.38 -1.10
CA ILE A 71 -3.34 2.67 -2.43
C ILE A 71 -2.25 2.57 -3.49
N SER A 72 -1.02 3.02 -3.20
CA SER A 72 0.12 2.96 -4.12
C SER A 72 0.72 1.57 -4.23
N GLY A 73 0.86 0.82 -3.13
CA GLY A 73 1.36 -0.56 -3.16
C GLY A 73 0.47 -1.51 -3.95
N LYS A 74 -0.85 -1.22 -4.03
CA LYS A 74 -1.77 -1.94 -4.91
C LYS A 74 -1.50 -1.74 -6.41
N LYS A 75 -0.72 -0.73 -6.80
CA LYS A 75 -0.31 -0.51 -8.19
C LYS A 75 1.00 -1.21 -8.54
N GLU A 76 1.86 -1.49 -7.56
CA GLU A 76 3.17 -2.13 -7.80
C GLU A 76 3.06 -3.66 -7.79
N GLU A 77 2.05 -4.23 -7.11
CA GLU A 77 1.77 -5.69 -7.12
C GLU A 77 1.31 -6.23 -8.50
N GLU A 78 1.04 -5.38 -9.49
CA GLU A 78 0.72 -5.82 -10.86
C GLU A 78 1.97 -6.03 -11.75
N GLU A 79 3.18 -5.70 -11.27
CA GLU A 79 4.44 -5.89 -12.00
C GLU A 79 5.40 -6.90 -11.33
N GLU A 80 4.91 -7.81 -10.48
CA GLU A 80 5.67 -9.01 -10.14
C GLU A 80 5.61 -10.00 -11.33
N PHE A 81 6.43 -9.76 -12.35
CA PHE A 81 6.80 -10.84 -13.27
C PHE A 81 7.43 -11.95 -12.43
N SER A 82 6.81 -13.14 -12.44
CA SER A 82 7.35 -14.28 -11.69
C SER A 82 8.78 -14.53 -12.15
N ILE A 83 9.70 -14.68 -11.20
CA ILE A 83 11.12 -15.02 -11.43
C ILE A 83 11.22 -16.25 -12.36
N GLU A 84 10.23 -17.14 -12.31
CA GLU A 84 10.14 -18.34 -13.16
C GLU A 84 9.86 -18.01 -14.64
N GLU A 85 9.11 -16.95 -14.93
CA GLU A 85 8.86 -16.50 -16.29
C GLU A 85 10.10 -15.83 -16.90
N GLU A 86 10.80 -14.99 -16.13
CA GLU A 86 12.08 -14.43 -16.55
C GLU A 86 13.13 -15.52 -16.80
N ALA A 87 13.25 -16.50 -15.89
CA ALA A 87 14.16 -17.63 -16.04
C ALA A 87 13.89 -18.42 -17.34
N LYS A 88 12.61 -18.69 -17.67
CA LYS A 88 12.22 -19.37 -18.91
C LYS A 88 12.59 -18.57 -20.17
N VAL A 89 12.47 -17.24 -20.13
CA VAL A 89 12.87 -16.38 -21.26
C VAL A 89 14.39 -16.39 -21.43
N TYR A 90 15.14 -16.28 -20.34
CA TYR A 90 16.60 -16.37 -20.36
C TYR A 90 17.09 -17.73 -20.85
N GLU A 91 16.51 -18.82 -20.35
CA GLU A 91 16.83 -20.18 -20.80
C GLU A 91 16.63 -20.33 -22.31
N LYS A 92 15.49 -19.89 -22.86
CA LYS A 92 15.23 -19.96 -24.31
C LYS A 92 16.25 -19.16 -25.13
N GLN A 93 16.59 -17.94 -24.68
CA GLN A 93 17.56 -17.10 -25.38
C GLN A 93 18.98 -17.67 -25.33
N VAL A 94 19.37 -18.24 -24.17
CA VAL A 94 20.68 -18.85 -23.97
C VAL A 94 20.78 -20.16 -24.76
N TYR A 95 19.75 -21.01 -24.71
CA TYR A 95 19.70 -22.26 -25.48
C TYR A 95 19.81 -22.03 -26.99
N GLY A 96 19.13 -21.01 -27.53
CA GLY A 96 19.22 -20.66 -28.95
C GLY A 96 20.65 -20.29 -29.37
N LYS A 97 21.28 -19.37 -28.62
CA LYS A 97 22.66 -18.93 -28.88
C LYS A 97 23.68 -20.06 -28.71
N ILE A 98 23.49 -20.94 -27.74
CA ILE A 98 24.35 -22.10 -27.49
C ILE A 98 24.19 -23.13 -28.62
N LYS A 99 22.96 -23.43 -29.04
CA LYS A 99 22.66 -24.35 -30.14
C LYS A 99 23.29 -23.91 -31.46
N ASP A 100 23.22 -22.62 -31.78
CA ASP A 100 23.82 -22.07 -33.00
C ASP A 100 25.35 -22.14 -32.99
N LYS A 101 25.97 -21.95 -31.81
CA LYS A 101 27.42 -22.10 -31.64
C LYS A 101 27.86 -23.57 -31.72
N LEU A 102 27.14 -24.49 -31.09
CA LEU A 102 27.40 -25.94 -31.16
C LEU A 102 27.30 -26.47 -32.59
N LYS A 103 26.27 -26.04 -33.34
CA LYS A 103 26.10 -26.40 -34.75
C LYS A 103 27.22 -25.88 -35.64
N LYS A 104 27.77 -24.69 -35.35
CA LYS A 104 28.93 -24.13 -36.06
C LYS A 104 30.25 -24.85 -35.73
N LEU A 105 30.37 -25.42 -34.54
CA LEU A 105 31.54 -26.19 -34.11
C LEU A 105 31.49 -27.67 -34.56
N GLY A 106 30.41 -28.10 -35.22
CA GLY A 106 30.28 -29.45 -35.76
C GLY A 106 29.97 -30.54 -34.73
N ALA A 107 29.72 -30.18 -33.47
CA ALA A 107 29.33 -31.11 -32.43
C ALA A 107 27.83 -31.44 -32.54
N ARG A 108 27.49 -32.74 -32.55
CA ARG A 108 26.10 -33.20 -32.38
C ARG A 108 25.79 -33.16 -30.88
N ILE A 109 24.63 -32.60 -30.54
CA ILE A 109 24.20 -32.43 -29.14
C ILE A 109 23.96 -33.79 -28.47
N ASP A 110 23.77 -34.86 -29.26
CA ASP A 110 23.55 -36.22 -28.80
C ASP A 110 24.81 -36.91 -28.22
N ASP A 111 26.00 -36.30 -28.32
CA ASP A 111 27.28 -36.89 -27.85
C ASP A 111 27.70 -36.40 -26.45
N ILE A 112 26.92 -35.53 -25.82
CA ILE A 112 27.20 -34.98 -24.48
C ILE A 112 26.19 -35.62 -23.50
N GLU A 113 26.48 -36.85 -23.10
CA GLU A 113 25.84 -37.55 -21.96
C GLU A 113 26.71 -37.44 -20.70
#